data_AF-A0A0S9QM89-F1
#
_entry.id   AF-A0A0S9QM89-F1
#
_cell.length_a   1.000
_cell.length_b   1.000
_cell.length_c   1.000
_cell.angle_alpha   90.00
_cell.angle_beta   90.00
_cell.angle_gamma   90.00
#
_symmetry.space_group_name_H-M   'P 1'
#
loop_
_entity.id
_entity.type
_entity.pdbx_description
1 polymer ?
#
loop_
_entity_poly.entity_id
_entity_poly.type
_entity_poly.pdbx_seq_one_letter_code
_entity_poly.pdbx_strand_id
1 'polypeptide(L)'
;MISSSDLDAGRAAVADRRWADALESLARVDARDGLAGSDLQLLAIAALLRGEPRASDDALARAYAAHLSDEDTAGAARAAGWLALNLIEQGDFTNSVLWAARAMRIVGAMTAPGSLAGFARLAPAVGQLGSGNAAEAVHAFEEILELADREDDPELAAIAGLGLGKSLIEAGSTAEGFAHLDRAMAAVAAGEVDPLPTGVISCAAISDALLAFDLERARAWMAVLDRWCSEQPQLVAFTGQCRALEAALLLVRGAWAEAATAVELALSRFRAGDYRAVWGAPYQLAELSRLRGAFHSAEESYRRAGESGWEPQPGASLLNLALGRTGRAQEEIRRSAAGVDPVTRRHLLPALIEIEVAAGDCGAARRALEELRDAHRVILTPMLDATVATADARVLLSEGRATDAVDAARRAVRAWEQVGAPYEAARSRVLSGRALETLGQATAAQAEFEAARAAFLALGAEPAVAELAQMTGDRRTGVLTPRELEVLRLVSTGLTNRAIGTKLSLSEKTVARHLANIFGKLDLSTRAAATAYAYENGLV
;
A
#
# COMPACT_ATOMS: atom_id res chain seq x y z
N MET A 1 21.56 44.06 -16.32
CA MET A 1 22.26 42.94 -16.99
C MET A 1 22.32 41.66 -16.15
N ILE A 2 22.18 41.71 -14.81
CA ILE A 2 22.19 40.50 -13.95
C ILE A 2 20.86 39.72 -13.99
N SER A 3 19.70 40.40 -14.12
CA SER A 3 18.35 39.78 -14.14
C SER A 3 18.15 38.75 -15.27
N SER A 4 18.63 39.02 -16.50
CA SER A 4 18.60 38.05 -17.61
C SER A 4 19.44 36.79 -17.33
N SER A 5 20.58 36.95 -16.65
CA SER A 5 21.48 35.83 -16.35
C SER A 5 20.90 34.89 -15.30
N ASP A 6 20.22 35.42 -14.28
CA ASP A 6 19.58 34.62 -13.23
C ASP A 6 18.35 33.87 -13.79
N LEU A 7 17.59 34.51 -14.68
CA LEU A 7 16.44 33.88 -15.36
C LEU A 7 16.89 32.73 -16.27
N ASP A 8 17.92 32.95 -17.09
CA ASP A 8 18.47 31.91 -17.97
C ASP A 8 19.06 30.74 -17.16
N ALA A 9 19.70 31.03 -16.01
CA ALA A 9 20.18 30.01 -15.08
C ALA A 9 19.04 29.18 -14.48
N GLY A 10 17.92 29.83 -14.11
CA GLY A 10 16.71 29.16 -13.64
C GLY A 10 16.09 28.23 -14.68
N ARG A 11 15.94 28.69 -15.92
CA ARG A 11 15.46 27.87 -17.05
C ARG A 11 16.36 26.67 -17.33
N ALA A 12 17.68 26.90 -17.36
CA ALA A 12 18.65 25.82 -17.55
C ALA A 12 18.60 24.81 -16.40
N ALA A 13 18.41 25.27 -15.15
CA ALA A 13 18.25 24.39 -14.00
C ALA A 13 17.00 23.51 -14.10
N VAL A 14 15.89 24.00 -14.65
CA VAL A 14 14.71 23.17 -14.94
C VAL A 14 15.02 22.11 -15.99
N ALA A 15 15.65 22.49 -17.10
CA ALA A 15 16.03 21.55 -18.15
C ALA A 15 16.98 20.44 -17.64
N ASP A 16 17.91 20.80 -16.75
CA ASP A 16 18.85 19.88 -16.11
C ASP A 16 18.25 19.12 -14.90
N ARG A 17 16.98 19.35 -14.56
CA ARG A 17 16.29 18.78 -13.38
C ARG A 17 16.98 19.10 -12.04
N ARG A 18 17.65 20.24 -11.96
CA ARG A 18 18.24 20.81 -10.73
C ARG A 18 17.21 21.66 -10.00
N TRP A 19 16.19 20.99 -9.45
CA TRP A 19 14.96 21.61 -8.93
C TRP A 19 15.16 22.68 -7.84
N ALA A 20 16.13 22.50 -6.94
CA ALA A 20 16.41 23.47 -5.89
C ALA A 20 17.03 24.75 -6.49
N ASP A 21 17.99 24.58 -7.41
CA ASP A 21 18.65 25.70 -8.10
C ASP A 21 17.64 26.48 -8.97
N ALA A 22 16.74 25.75 -9.65
CA ALA A 22 15.66 26.30 -10.44
C ALA A 22 14.71 27.14 -9.57
N LEU A 23 14.21 26.55 -8.47
CA LEU A 23 13.30 27.22 -7.54
C LEU A 23 13.95 28.49 -6.97
N GLU A 24 15.19 28.41 -6.50
CA GLU A 24 15.91 29.55 -5.93
C GLU A 24 16.09 30.68 -6.97
N SER A 25 16.54 30.34 -8.17
CA SER A 25 16.84 31.32 -9.21
C SER A 25 15.56 31.99 -9.73
N LEU A 26 14.53 31.21 -10.03
CA LEU A 26 13.26 31.72 -10.53
C LEU A 26 12.52 32.54 -9.46
N ALA A 27 12.46 32.09 -8.21
CA ALA A 27 11.81 32.83 -7.12
C ALA A 27 12.52 34.17 -6.84
N ARG A 28 13.86 34.22 -6.99
CA ARG A 28 14.64 35.45 -6.82
C ARG A 28 14.33 36.48 -7.90
N VAL A 29 14.22 36.05 -9.16
CA VAL A 29 13.82 36.92 -10.27
C VAL A 29 12.39 37.39 -10.07
N ASP A 30 11.48 36.47 -9.73
CA ASP A 30 10.07 36.76 -9.49
C ASP A 30 9.85 37.82 -8.41
N ALA A 31 10.57 37.72 -7.29
CA ALA A 31 10.46 38.68 -6.19
C ALA A 31 10.98 40.08 -6.52
N ARG A 32 11.85 40.22 -7.54
CA ARG A 32 12.47 41.51 -7.92
C ARG A 32 11.73 42.18 -9.06
N ASP A 33 11.53 41.42 -10.12
CA ASP A 33 11.11 41.93 -11.43
C ASP A 33 9.75 41.37 -11.86
N GLY A 34 9.25 40.32 -11.19
CA GLY A 34 8.16 39.48 -11.65
C GLY A 34 8.60 38.54 -12.78
N LEU A 35 7.83 37.47 -12.99
CA LEU A 35 8.03 36.53 -14.08
C LEU A 35 6.91 36.61 -15.12
N ALA A 36 7.26 36.31 -16.38
CA ALA A 36 6.29 36.08 -17.44
C ALA A 36 5.51 34.78 -17.18
N GLY A 37 4.35 34.61 -17.84
CA GLY A 37 3.49 33.44 -17.63
C GLY A 37 4.20 32.11 -17.82
N SER A 38 5.03 31.98 -18.86
CA SER A 38 5.81 30.76 -19.13
C SER A 38 6.85 30.46 -18.05
N ASP A 39 7.52 31.48 -17.51
CA ASP A 39 8.49 31.29 -16.42
C ASP A 39 7.82 31.02 -15.08
N LEU A 40 6.62 31.56 -14.84
CA LEU A 40 5.79 31.21 -13.69
C LEU A 40 5.38 29.72 -13.73
N GLN A 41 5.14 29.15 -14.90
CA GLN A 41 4.90 27.70 -15.02
C GLN A 41 6.14 26.88 -14.64
N LEU A 42 7.34 27.32 -15.05
CA LEU A 42 8.59 26.67 -14.65
C LEU A 42 8.82 26.76 -13.13
N LEU A 43 8.53 27.92 -12.53
CA LEU A 43 8.57 28.12 -11.08
C LEU A 43 7.58 27.18 -10.38
N ALA A 44 6.38 27.03 -10.92
CA ALA A 44 5.37 26.13 -10.38
C ALA A 44 5.84 24.66 -10.38
N ILE A 45 6.38 24.19 -11.50
CA ILE A 45 6.94 22.83 -11.62
C ILE A 45 8.05 22.62 -10.59
N ALA A 46 9.01 23.55 -10.50
CA ALA A 46 10.12 23.45 -9.57
C ALA A 46 9.63 23.44 -8.10
N ALA A 47 8.69 24.32 -7.75
CA ALA A 47 8.09 24.36 -6.42
C ALA A 47 7.38 23.04 -6.07
N LEU A 48 6.57 22.50 -6.98
CA LEU A 48 5.84 21.25 -6.75
C LEU A 48 6.81 20.06 -6.55
N LEU A 49 7.82 19.92 -7.42
CA LEU A 49 8.81 18.85 -7.33
C LEU A 49 9.69 18.96 -6.07
N ARG A 50 9.82 20.17 -5.51
CA ARG A 50 10.48 20.45 -4.23
C ARG A 50 9.57 20.29 -3.01
N GLY A 51 8.31 19.89 -3.19
CA GLY A 51 7.38 19.65 -2.08
C GLY A 51 6.71 20.92 -1.56
N GLU A 52 6.57 21.95 -2.41
CA GLU A 52 5.92 23.22 -2.09
C GLU A 52 4.62 23.41 -2.90
N PRO A 53 3.58 22.58 -2.71
CA PRO A 53 2.38 22.58 -3.55
C PRO A 53 1.64 23.92 -3.52
N ARG A 54 1.58 24.60 -2.37
CA ARG A 54 0.95 25.93 -2.28
C ARG A 54 1.67 27.00 -3.09
N ALA A 55 3.00 26.94 -3.15
CA ALA A 55 3.80 27.87 -3.95
C ALA A 55 3.61 27.57 -5.45
N SER A 56 3.50 26.28 -5.80
CA SER A 56 3.13 25.87 -7.16
C SER A 56 1.75 26.40 -7.57
N ASP A 57 0.75 26.29 -6.69
CA ASP A 57 -0.61 26.71 -6.99
C ASP A 57 -0.72 28.24 -7.16
N ASP A 58 -0.02 29.01 -6.32
CA ASP A 58 0.10 30.47 -6.47
C ASP A 58 0.76 30.83 -7.80
N ALA A 59 1.89 30.20 -8.13
CA ALA A 59 2.61 30.44 -9.38
C ALA A 59 1.74 30.11 -10.61
N LEU A 60 0.97 29.02 -10.61
CA LEU A 60 0.03 28.68 -11.70
C LEU A 60 -1.13 29.67 -11.81
N ALA A 61 -1.70 30.11 -10.70
CA ALA A 61 -2.77 31.11 -10.71
C ALA A 61 -2.29 32.45 -11.28
N ARG A 62 -1.05 32.83 -10.95
CA ARG A 62 -0.39 34.03 -11.50
C ARG A 62 -0.02 33.84 -12.97
N ALA A 63 0.46 32.66 -13.36
CA ALA A 63 0.74 32.32 -14.76
C ALA A 63 -0.53 32.47 -15.62
N TYR A 64 -1.65 31.94 -15.15
CA TYR A 64 -2.96 32.11 -15.80
C TYR A 64 -3.30 33.59 -16.04
N ALA A 65 -3.14 34.44 -15.01
CA ALA A 65 -3.44 35.87 -15.12
C ALA A 65 -2.48 36.61 -16.07
N ALA A 66 -1.19 36.26 -16.05
CA ALA A 66 -0.18 36.83 -16.93
C ALA A 66 -0.46 36.46 -18.40
N HIS A 67 -0.71 35.18 -18.69
CA HIS A 67 -1.04 34.73 -20.04
C HIS A 67 -2.31 35.39 -20.59
N LEU A 68 -3.34 35.62 -19.77
CA LEU A 68 -4.53 36.36 -20.21
C LEU A 68 -4.22 37.82 -20.52
N SER A 69 -3.32 38.45 -19.76
CA SER A 69 -2.91 39.84 -19.98
C SER A 69 -2.09 39.97 -21.27
N ASP A 70 -1.33 38.94 -21.62
CA ASP A 70 -0.54 38.83 -22.85
C ASP A 70 -1.34 38.29 -24.05
N GLU A 71 -2.66 38.09 -23.90
CA GLU A 71 -3.56 37.48 -24.89
C GLU A 71 -3.16 36.04 -25.33
N ASP A 72 -2.29 35.38 -24.56
CA ASP A 72 -1.90 33.98 -24.74
C ASP A 72 -2.95 33.04 -24.13
N THR A 73 -4.01 32.83 -24.89
CA THR A 73 -5.10 31.91 -24.50
C THR A 73 -4.64 30.46 -24.30
N ALA A 74 -3.63 30.00 -25.04
CA ALA A 74 -3.10 28.64 -24.90
C ALA A 74 -2.37 28.44 -23.57
N GLY A 75 -1.47 29.37 -23.22
CA GLY A 75 -0.77 29.38 -21.94
C GLY A 75 -1.72 29.51 -20.75
N ALA A 76 -2.75 30.35 -20.86
CA ALA A 76 -3.77 30.50 -19.83
C ALA A 76 -4.55 29.20 -19.61
N ALA A 77 -5.03 28.56 -20.67
CA ALA A 77 -5.73 27.28 -20.55
C ALA A 77 -4.83 26.17 -19.95
N ARG A 78 -3.55 26.11 -20.34
CA ARG A 78 -2.58 25.16 -19.79
C ARG A 78 -2.33 25.39 -18.29
N ALA A 79 -2.14 26.63 -17.86
CA ALA A 79 -1.96 26.98 -16.45
C ALA A 79 -3.20 26.60 -15.60
N ALA A 80 -4.40 26.89 -16.10
CA ALA A 80 -5.65 26.52 -15.43
C ALA A 80 -5.84 24.99 -15.36
N GLY A 81 -5.49 24.26 -16.42
CA GLY A 81 -5.58 22.80 -16.45
C GLY A 81 -4.63 22.12 -15.46
N TRP A 82 -3.36 22.55 -15.41
CA TRP A 82 -2.40 22.03 -14.42
C TRP A 82 -2.84 22.34 -12.98
N LEU A 83 -3.33 23.55 -12.73
CA LEU A 83 -3.83 23.91 -11.40
C LEU A 83 -5.03 23.04 -11.00
N ALA A 84 -5.93 22.74 -11.94
CA ALA A 84 -7.04 21.83 -11.68
C ALA A 84 -6.56 20.41 -11.31
N LEU A 85 -5.58 19.86 -12.04
CA LEU A 85 -4.99 18.54 -11.75
C LEU A 85 -4.28 18.52 -10.38
N ASN A 86 -3.49 19.55 -10.07
CA ASN A 86 -2.83 19.66 -8.77
C ASN A 86 -3.82 19.70 -7.60
N LEU A 87 -4.94 20.40 -7.77
CA LEU A 87 -5.97 20.51 -6.73
C LEU A 87 -6.70 19.17 -6.52
N ILE A 88 -6.94 18.38 -7.57
CA ILE A 88 -7.47 17.01 -7.44
C ILE A 88 -6.54 16.16 -6.57
N GLU A 89 -5.24 16.18 -6.88
CA GLU A 89 -4.22 15.42 -6.16
C GLU A 89 -4.11 15.83 -4.68
N GLN A 90 -4.43 17.08 -4.36
CA GLN A 90 -4.46 17.61 -3.00
C GLN A 90 -5.80 17.39 -2.28
N GLY A 91 -6.82 16.84 -2.96
CA GLY A 91 -8.16 16.62 -2.44
C GLY A 91 -9.08 17.85 -2.45
N ASP A 92 -8.68 18.96 -3.08
CA ASP A 92 -9.51 20.16 -3.26
C ASP A 92 -10.37 20.04 -4.53
N PHE A 93 -11.34 19.13 -4.49
CA PHE A 93 -12.24 18.86 -5.61
C PHE A 93 -13.06 20.10 -6.00
N THR A 94 -13.46 20.91 -5.02
CA THR A 94 -14.29 22.11 -5.28
C THR A 94 -13.54 23.11 -6.16
N ASN A 95 -12.32 23.49 -5.79
CA ASN A 95 -11.55 24.43 -6.58
C ASN A 95 -11.04 23.79 -7.88
N SER A 96 -10.77 22.48 -7.90
CA SER A 96 -10.36 21.79 -9.13
C SER A 96 -11.41 21.94 -10.24
N VAL A 97 -12.70 21.79 -9.93
CA VAL A 97 -13.80 21.95 -10.90
C VAL A 97 -13.87 23.38 -11.43
N LEU A 98 -13.65 24.38 -10.57
CA LEU A 98 -13.66 25.79 -10.98
C LEU A 98 -12.52 26.12 -11.96
N TRP A 99 -11.32 25.61 -11.70
CA TRP A 99 -10.17 25.82 -12.58
C TRP A 99 -10.27 25.01 -13.89
N ALA A 100 -10.76 23.78 -13.83
CA ALA A 100 -11.06 22.98 -15.02
C ALA A 100 -12.08 23.69 -15.93
N ALA A 101 -13.16 24.25 -15.35
CA ALA A 101 -14.14 25.01 -16.12
C ALA A 101 -13.56 26.26 -16.79
N ARG A 102 -12.53 26.89 -16.20
CA ARG A 102 -11.80 28.00 -16.85
C ARG A 102 -11.00 27.52 -18.05
N ALA A 103 -10.23 26.44 -17.90
CA ALA A 103 -9.47 25.84 -18.98
C ALA A 103 -10.38 25.44 -20.16
N MET A 104 -11.47 24.71 -19.88
CA MET A 104 -12.42 24.30 -20.91
C MET A 104 -13.11 25.48 -21.61
N ARG A 105 -13.44 26.56 -20.88
CA ARG A 105 -14.06 27.75 -21.49
C ARG A 105 -13.13 28.43 -22.50
N ILE A 106 -11.84 28.55 -22.16
CA ILE A 106 -10.85 29.14 -23.04
C ILE A 106 -10.68 28.26 -24.29
N VAL A 107 -10.45 26.96 -24.09
CA VAL A 107 -10.31 25.98 -25.18
C VAL A 107 -11.53 25.96 -26.10
N GLY A 108 -12.74 26.00 -25.54
CA GLY A 108 -13.98 26.00 -26.31
C GLY A 108 -14.19 27.23 -27.19
N ALA A 109 -13.46 28.33 -26.92
CA ALA A 109 -13.46 29.52 -27.77
C ALA A 109 -12.36 29.51 -28.84
N MET A 110 -11.43 28.55 -28.81
CA MET A 110 -10.33 28.46 -29.78
C MET A 110 -10.81 27.81 -31.09
N THR A 111 -10.31 28.29 -32.23
CA THR A 111 -10.64 27.72 -33.55
C THR A 111 -9.97 26.37 -33.80
N ALA A 112 -8.75 26.18 -33.31
CA ALA A 112 -7.97 24.96 -33.47
C ALA A 112 -7.16 24.67 -32.19
N PRO A 113 -7.80 24.09 -31.15
CA PRO A 113 -7.13 23.86 -29.87
C PRO A 113 -6.14 22.67 -29.86
N GLY A 114 -6.19 21.77 -30.85
CA GLY A 114 -5.30 20.59 -30.92
C GLY A 114 -5.30 19.78 -29.61
N SER A 115 -4.12 19.28 -29.20
CA SER A 115 -3.94 18.52 -27.96
C SER A 115 -4.38 19.26 -26.69
N LEU A 116 -4.39 20.60 -26.70
CA LEU A 116 -4.82 21.39 -25.54
C LEU A 116 -6.30 21.14 -25.20
N ALA A 117 -7.12 20.76 -26.19
CA ALA A 117 -8.49 20.35 -25.91
C ALA A 117 -8.59 19.03 -25.15
N GLY A 118 -7.67 18.09 -25.41
CA GLY A 118 -7.60 16.84 -24.66
C GLY A 118 -7.05 17.09 -23.25
N PHE A 119 -5.98 17.87 -23.14
CA PHE A 119 -5.40 18.26 -21.86
C PHE A 119 -6.42 18.95 -20.93
N ALA A 120 -7.22 19.89 -21.43
CA ALA A 120 -8.23 20.58 -20.62
C ALA A 120 -9.38 19.66 -20.14
N ARG A 121 -9.56 18.50 -20.78
CA ARG A 121 -10.55 17.48 -20.39
C ARG A 121 -10.00 16.48 -19.36
N LEU A 122 -8.70 16.45 -19.11
CA LEU A 122 -8.09 15.52 -18.15
C LEU A 122 -8.66 15.70 -16.74
N ALA A 123 -8.68 16.91 -16.19
CA ALA A 123 -9.17 17.13 -14.83
C ALA A 123 -10.65 16.73 -14.65
N PRO A 124 -11.58 17.09 -15.55
CA PRO A 124 -12.94 16.53 -15.55
C PRO A 124 -12.99 15.00 -15.62
N ALA A 125 -12.21 14.37 -16.51
CA ALA A 125 -12.17 12.93 -16.68
C ALA A 125 -11.64 12.19 -15.43
N VAL A 126 -10.60 12.74 -14.79
CA VAL A 126 -10.10 12.23 -13.50
C VAL A 126 -11.15 12.41 -12.40
N GLY A 127 -11.88 13.53 -12.40
CA GLY A 127 -13.01 13.73 -11.48
C GLY A 127 -14.14 12.71 -11.68
N GLN A 128 -14.43 12.33 -12.93
CA GLN A 128 -15.40 11.28 -13.25
C GLN A 128 -14.95 9.90 -12.77
N LEU A 129 -13.68 9.55 -12.98
CA LEU A 129 -13.08 8.33 -12.45
C LEU A 129 -13.28 8.24 -10.93
N GLY A 130 -12.95 9.31 -10.20
CA GLY A 130 -13.13 9.38 -8.74
C GLY A 130 -14.58 9.36 -8.25
N SER A 131 -15.58 9.54 -9.13
CA SER A 131 -17.01 9.49 -8.78
C SER A 131 -17.60 8.08 -8.76
N GLY A 132 -16.83 7.07 -9.17
CA GLY A 132 -17.27 5.67 -9.26
C GLY A 132 -18.09 5.33 -10.50
N ASN A 133 -18.17 6.24 -11.50
CA ASN A 133 -18.78 5.97 -12.79
C ASN A 133 -17.73 5.58 -13.84
N ALA A 134 -17.19 4.37 -13.71
CA ALA A 134 -16.11 3.87 -14.56
C ALA A 134 -16.45 3.91 -16.07
N ALA A 135 -17.72 3.68 -16.45
CA ALA A 135 -18.13 3.68 -17.85
C ALA A 135 -18.03 5.06 -18.52
N GLU A 136 -18.45 6.12 -17.83
CA GLU A 136 -18.28 7.50 -18.32
C GLU A 136 -16.81 7.90 -18.36
N ALA A 137 -16.02 7.47 -17.36
CA ALA A 137 -14.58 7.73 -17.34
C ALA A 137 -13.85 7.05 -18.51
N VAL A 138 -14.19 5.80 -18.85
CA VAL A 138 -13.67 5.11 -20.04
C VAL A 138 -13.90 5.96 -21.28
N HIS A 139 -15.14 6.38 -21.53
CA HIS A 139 -15.48 7.17 -22.71
C HIS A 139 -14.72 8.50 -22.76
N ALA A 140 -14.63 9.20 -21.63
CA ALA A 140 -13.91 10.46 -21.54
C ALA A 140 -12.41 10.31 -21.86
N PHE A 141 -11.75 9.26 -21.34
CA PHE A 141 -10.34 9.02 -21.62
C PHE A 141 -10.08 8.46 -23.03
N GLU A 142 -11.01 7.70 -23.62
CA GLU A 142 -10.94 7.32 -25.04
C GLU A 142 -10.93 8.54 -25.95
N GLU A 143 -11.83 9.50 -25.74
CA GLU A 143 -11.88 10.74 -26.54
C GLU A 143 -10.58 11.56 -26.42
N ILE A 144 -9.98 11.60 -25.23
CA ILE A 144 -8.70 12.30 -25.00
C ILE A 144 -7.56 11.56 -25.71
N LEU A 145 -7.53 10.23 -25.63
CA LEU A 145 -6.51 9.41 -26.28
C LEU A 145 -6.59 9.49 -27.81
N GLU A 146 -7.79 9.43 -28.39
CA GLU A 146 -7.99 9.62 -29.84
C GLU A 146 -7.51 10.98 -30.34
N LEU A 147 -7.66 12.01 -29.51
CA LEU A 147 -7.15 13.34 -29.83
C LEU A 147 -5.62 13.39 -29.71
N ALA A 148 -5.05 12.77 -28.68
CA ALA A 148 -3.59 12.67 -28.53
C ALA A 148 -2.94 11.97 -29.72
N ASP A 149 -3.52 10.84 -30.17
CA ASP A 149 -3.04 10.08 -31.32
C ASP A 149 -3.13 10.89 -32.63
N ARG A 150 -4.19 11.69 -32.79
CA ARG A 150 -4.38 12.53 -33.98
C ARG A 150 -3.39 13.68 -34.06
N GLU A 151 -3.03 14.23 -32.92
CA GLU A 151 -2.12 15.38 -32.79
C GLU A 151 -0.66 14.96 -32.58
N ASP A 152 -0.37 13.65 -32.55
CA ASP A 152 0.97 13.07 -32.31
C ASP A 152 1.58 13.57 -30.99
N ASP A 153 0.77 13.58 -29.92
CA ASP A 153 1.16 14.04 -28.57
C ASP A 153 1.39 12.84 -27.62
N PRO A 154 2.65 12.36 -27.49
CA PRO A 154 2.96 11.17 -26.70
C PRO A 154 2.74 11.38 -25.20
N GLU A 155 2.92 12.61 -24.69
CA GLU A 155 2.69 12.92 -23.29
C GLU A 155 1.20 12.82 -22.95
N LEU A 156 0.35 13.47 -23.76
CA LEU A 156 -1.09 13.40 -23.56
C LEU A 156 -1.60 11.96 -23.72
N ALA A 157 -1.05 11.20 -24.67
CA ALA A 157 -1.39 9.80 -24.87
C ALA A 157 -1.01 8.94 -23.65
N ALA A 158 0.15 9.19 -23.02
CA ALA A 158 0.56 8.48 -21.81
C ALA A 158 -0.35 8.79 -20.61
N ILE A 159 -0.72 10.07 -20.41
CA ILE A 159 -1.62 10.48 -19.32
C ILE A 159 -3.04 9.95 -19.55
N ALA A 160 -3.56 10.05 -20.77
CA ALA A 160 -4.87 9.51 -21.13
C ALA A 160 -4.89 7.98 -21.03
N GLY A 161 -3.79 7.33 -21.43
CA GLY A 161 -3.60 5.89 -21.29
C GLY A 161 -3.62 5.43 -19.84
N LEU A 162 -3.02 6.19 -18.91
CA LEU A 162 -3.16 5.94 -17.47
C LEU A 162 -4.63 5.97 -17.06
N GLY A 163 -5.34 7.07 -17.36
CA GLY A 163 -6.74 7.24 -16.97
C GLY A 163 -7.67 6.17 -17.55
N LEU A 164 -7.52 5.87 -18.84
CA LEU A 164 -8.26 4.83 -19.53
C LEU A 164 -7.96 3.45 -18.94
N GLY A 165 -6.69 3.15 -18.69
CA GLY A 165 -6.25 1.91 -18.06
C GLY A 165 -6.93 1.66 -16.71
N LYS A 166 -6.93 2.68 -15.84
CA LYS A 166 -7.61 2.64 -14.54
C LYS A 166 -9.12 2.44 -14.67
N SER A 167 -9.74 3.20 -15.57
CA SER A 167 -11.20 3.14 -15.78
C SER A 167 -11.64 1.76 -16.29
N LEU A 168 -10.86 1.15 -17.18
CA LEU A 168 -11.09 -0.21 -17.68
C LEU A 168 -10.89 -1.26 -16.59
N ILE A 169 -9.88 -1.11 -15.73
CA ILE A 169 -9.63 -1.99 -14.58
C ILE A 169 -10.83 -1.95 -13.62
N GLU A 170 -11.31 -0.76 -13.26
CA GLU A 170 -12.49 -0.56 -12.41
C GLU A 170 -13.79 -1.07 -13.06
N ALA A 171 -13.91 -0.96 -14.39
CA ALA A 171 -15.04 -1.54 -15.13
C ALA A 171 -14.98 -3.08 -15.27
N GLY A 172 -13.85 -3.70 -14.92
CA GLY A 172 -13.62 -5.15 -14.99
C GLY A 172 -12.92 -5.64 -16.27
N SER A 173 -12.58 -4.75 -17.20
CA SER A 173 -11.76 -5.03 -18.40
C SER A 173 -10.27 -5.02 -18.06
N THR A 174 -9.87 -5.82 -17.06
CA THR A 174 -8.54 -5.77 -16.44
C THR A 174 -7.37 -5.96 -17.42
N ALA A 175 -7.50 -6.91 -18.35
CA ALA A 175 -6.43 -7.21 -19.32
C ALA A 175 -6.14 -6.03 -20.26
N GLU A 176 -7.21 -5.43 -20.80
CA GLU A 176 -7.12 -4.26 -21.67
C GLU A 176 -6.62 -3.05 -20.90
N GLY A 177 -7.14 -2.83 -19.69
CA GLY A 177 -6.70 -1.73 -18.84
C GLY A 177 -5.20 -1.79 -18.54
N PHE A 178 -4.67 -2.96 -18.19
CA PHE A 178 -3.22 -3.13 -18.02
C PHE A 178 -2.41 -2.92 -19.30
N ALA A 179 -2.95 -3.25 -20.49
CA ALA A 179 -2.25 -2.97 -21.75
C ALA A 179 -2.10 -1.46 -22.02
N HIS A 180 -3.03 -0.63 -21.54
CA HIS A 180 -2.87 0.83 -21.56
C HIS A 180 -1.83 1.30 -20.54
N LEU A 181 -1.83 0.73 -19.32
CA LEU A 181 -0.80 1.04 -18.31
C LEU A 181 0.61 0.62 -18.77
N ASP A 182 0.75 -0.52 -19.43
CA ASP A 182 2.02 -1.00 -20.02
C ASP A 182 2.55 0.00 -21.06
N ARG A 183 1.69 0.55 -21.92
CA ARG A 183 2.08 1.62 -22.88
C ARG A 183 2.48 2.92 -22.20
N ALA A 184 1.71 3.37 -21.20
CA ALA A 184 2.05 4.58 -20.45
C ALA A 184 3.40 4.46 -19.72
N MET A 185 3.66 3.31 -19.10
CA MET A 185 4.93 3.03 -18.44
C MET A 185 6.10 2.87 -19.43
N ALA A 186 5.84 2.41 -20.65
CA ALA A 186 6.85 2.38 -21.70
C ALA A 186 7.27 3.79 -22.14
N ALA A 187 6.31 4.71 -22.32
CA ALA A 187 6.59 6.11 -22.62
C ALA A 187 7.40 6.79 -21.50
N VAL A 188 7.04 6.54 -20.23
CA VAL A 188 7.82 6.99 -19.07
C VAL A 188 9.26 6.45 -19.11
N ALA A 189 9.43 5.15 -19.36
CA ALA A 189 10.76 4.53 -19.43
C ALA A 189 11.61 5.04 -20.61
N ALA A 190 10.96 5.45 -21.70
CA ALA A 190 11.60 6.07 -22.86
C ALA A 190 11.98 7.55 -22.64
N GLY A 191 11.50 8.18 -21.57
CA GLY A 191 11.74 9.60 -21.29
C GLY A 191 10.89 10.54 -22.14
N GLU A 192 9.75 10.07 -22.65
CA GLU A 192 8.83 10.81 -23.53
C GLU A 192 7.81 11.67 -22.76
N VAL A 193 7.87 11.65 -21.42
CA VAL A 193 6.88 12.27 -20.53
C VAL A 193 7.59 13.25 -19.59
N ASP A 194 7.01 14.43 -19.36
CA ASP A 194 7.58 15.41 -18.45
C ASP A 194 7.66 14.88 -17.00
N PRO A 195 8.53 15.49 -16.15
CA PRO A 195 8.78 15.01 -14.80
C PRO A 195 7.54 14.87 -13.91
N LEU A 196 6.57 15.79 -14.03
CA LEU A 196 5.37 15.75 -13.19
C LEU A 196 4.45 14.55 -13.55
N PRO A 197 3.98 14.39 -14.80
CA PRO A 197 3.19 13.21 -15.18
C PRO A 197 3.97 11.90 -15.05
N THR A 198 5.31 11.89 -15.21
CA THR A 198 6.14 10.70 -14.95
C THR A 198 5.91 10.12 -13.55
N GLY A 199 5.93 10.96 -12.52
CA GLY A 199 5.70 10.52 -11.15
C GLY A 199 4.28 10.02 -10.92
N VAL A 200 3.27 10.70 -11.48
CA VAL A 200 1.85 10.33 -11.35
C VAL A 200 1.59 8.97 -12.02
N ILE A 201 1.99 8.81 -13.29
CA ILE A 201 1.81 7.57 -14.06
C ILE A 201 2.47 6.40 -13.34
N SER A 202 3.75 6.57 -12.94
CA SER A 202 4.51 5.51 -12.29
C SER A 202 3.87 5.05 -10.98
N CYS A 203 3.57 5.99 -10.08
CA CYS A 203 3.00 5.67 -8.78
C CYS A 203 1.62 5.00 -8.89
N ALA A 204 0.75 5.52 -9.77
CA ALA A 204 -0.60 5.00 -9.96
C ALA A 204 -0.56 3.59 -10.59
N ALA A 205 0.21 3.39 -11.66
CA ALA A 205 0.31 2.10 -12.33
C ALA A 205 0.87 1.00 -11.40
N ILE A 206 1.91 1.30 -10.62
CA ILE A 206 2.46 0.36 -9.63
C ILE A 206 1.42 0.00 -8.57
N SER A 207 0.65 0.97 -8.09
CA SER A 207 -0.41 0.73 -7.10
C SER A 207 -1.47 -0.22 -7.63
N ASP A 208 -1.91 -0.04 -8.88
CA ASP A 208 -2.89 -0.92 -9.52
C ASP A 208 -2.34 -2.33 -9.76
N ALA A 209 -1.07 -2.45 -10.14
CA ALA A 209 -0.41 -3.74 -10.26
C ALA A 209 -0.36 -4.50 -8.92
N LEU A 210 -0.06 -3.81 -7.81
CA LEU A 210 -0.11 -4.39 -6.46
C LEU A 210 -1.53 -4.83 -6.08
N LEU A 211 -2.54 -3.99 -6.34
CA LEU A 211 -3.95 -4.30 -6.07
C LEU A 211 -4.43 -5.54 -6.86
N ALA A 212 -3.95 -5.69 -8.09
CA ALA A 212 -4.26 -6.82 -8.96
C ALA A 212 -3.42 -8.09 -8.72
N PHE A 213 -2.58 -8.12 -7.66
CA PHE A 213 -1.65 -9.22 -7.38
C PHE A 213 -0.63 -9.46 -8.51
N ASP A 214 -0.23 -8.45 -9.27
CA ASP A 214 0.78 -8.55 -10.33
C ASP A 214 2.15 -8.05 -9.84
N LEU A 215 2.81 -8.91 -9.05
CA LEU A 215 4.09 -8.60 -8.43
C LEU A 215 5.23 -8.41 -9.44
N GLU A 216 5.15 -9.09 -10.59
CA GLU A 216 6.17 -9.01 -11.64
C GLU A 216 6.16 -7.64 -12.30
N ARG A 217 4.98 -7.21 -12.75
CA ARG A 217 4.76 -5.87 -13.29
C ARG A 217 5.08 -4.78 -12.27
N ALA A 218 4.60 -4.92 -11.03
CA ALA A 218 4.89 -3.96 -9.97
C ALA A 218 6.41 -3.81 -9.72
N ARG A 219 7.17 -4.92 -9.71
CA ARG A 219 8.65 -4.86 -9.59
C ARG A 219 9.29 -4.17 -10.79
N ALA A 220 8.87 -4.51 -12.01
CA ALA A 220 9.45 -3.94 -13.23
C ALA A 220 9.27 -2.42 -13.27
N TRP A 221 8.06 -1.94 -12.97
CA TRP A 221 7.74 -0.52 -12.92
C TRP A 221 8.37 0.19 -11.72
N MET A 222 8.51 -0.48 -10.57
CA MET A 222 9.26 0.06 -9.43
C MET A 222 10.71 0.40 -9.81
N ALA A 223 11.36 -0.43 -10.62
CA ALA A 223 12.73 -0.18 -11.06
C ALA A 223 12.84 1.06 -11.98
N VAL A 224 11.77 1.39 -12.72
CA VAL A 224 11.69 2.63 -13.51
C VAL A 224 11.55 3.85 -12.59
N LEU A 225 10.62 3.79 -11.63
CA LEU A 225 10.38 4.88 -10.68
C LEU A 225 11.59 5.15 -9.77
N ASP A 226 12.21 4.10 -9.21
CA ASP A 226 13.37 4.24 -8.34
C ASP A 226 14.56 4.84 -9.10
N ARG A 227 14.81 4.40 -10.35
CA ARG A 227 15.83 5.02 -11.21
C ARG A 227 15.56 6.49 -11.42
N TRP A 228 14.35 6.85 -11.86
CA TRP A 228 13.95 8.24 -12.10
C TRP A 228 14.10 9.12 -10.85
N CYS A 229 13.76 8.61 -9.67
CA CYS A 229 13.97 9.32 -8.41
C CYS A 229 15.47 9.46 -8.06
N SER A 230 16.24 8.38 -8.23
CA SER A 230 17.67 8.32 -7.84
C SER A 230 18.56 9.24 -8.68
N GLU A 231 18.20 9.48 -9.94
CA GLU A 231 18.88 10.39 -10.86
C GLU A 231 18.68 11.87 -10.49
N GLN A 232 17.75 12.17 -9.56
CA GLN A 232 17.37 13.53 -9.16
C GLN A 232 17.50 13.71 -7.64
N PRO A 233 18.70 13.93 -7.09
CA PRO A 233 18.92 14.04 -5.63
C PRO A 233 18.12 15.16 -4.95
N GLN A 234 17.81 16.22 -5.71
CA GLN A 234 17.02 17.36 -5.25
C GLN A 234 15.50 17.13 -5.36
N LEU A 235 15.02 15.98 -5.82
CA LEU A 235 13.60 15.68 -5.89
C LEU A 235 13.03 15.41 -4.48
N VAL A 236 11.85 15.98 -4.20
CA VAL A 236 11.07 15.70 -2.97
C VAL A 236 9.78 14.98 -3.33
N ALA A 237 8.95 15.56 -4.20
CA ALA A 237 7.70 14.94 -4.62
C ALA A 237 7.93 13.51 -5.16
N PHE A 238 6.98 12.60 -4.89
CA PHE A 238 7.02 11.19 -5.28
C PHE A 238 8.09 10.33 -4.59
N THR A 239 9.16 10.91 -4.04
CA THR A 239 10.25 10.12 -3.43
C THR A 239 9.81 9.35 -2.20
N GLY A 240 8.85 9.87 -1.42
CA GLY A 240 8.28 9.15 -0.29
C GLY A 240 7.22 8.13 -0.72
N GLN A 241 6.38 8.46 -1.72
CA GLN A 241 5.44 7.48 -2.29
C GLN A 241 6.18 6.28 -2.92
N CYS A 242 7.29 6.52 -3.61
CA CYS A 242 8.19 5.48 -4.11
C CYS A 242 8.63 4.53 -2.98
N ARG A 243 9.06 5.08 -1.83
CA ARG A 243 9.46 4.27 -0.67
C ARG A 243 8.29 3.54 0.00
N ALA A 244 7.09 4.11 -0.02
CA ALA A 244 5.88 3.45 0.46
C ALA A 244 5.52 2.22 -0.40
N LEU A 245 5.59 2.35 -1.73
CA LEU A 245 5.35 1.25 -2.66
C LEU A 245 6.47 0.20 -2.59
N GLU A 246 7.72 0.62 -2.42
CA GLU A 246 8.85 -0.29 -2.16
C GLU A 246 8.60 -1.13 -0.89
N ALA A 247 8.14 -0.50 0.19
CA ALA A 247 7.82 -1.19 1.43
C ALA A 247 6.73 -2.27 1.23
N ALA A 248 5.72 -2.01 0.40
CA ALA A 248 4.70 -3.01 0.06
C ALA A 248 5.31 -4.25 -0.62
N LEU A 249 6.24 -4.06 -1.56
CA LEU A 249 6.95 -5.15 -2.22
C LEU A 249 7.86 -5.94 -1.27
N LEU A 250 8.56 -5.22 -0.38
CA LEU A 250 9.47 -5.82 0.61
C LEU A 250 8.70 -6.64 1.66
N LEU A 251 7.51 -6.18 2.07
CA LEU A 251 6.63 -6.92 2.97
C LEU A 251 6.24 -8.28 2.41
N VAL A 252 5.79 -8.33 1.15
CA VAL A 252 5.46 -9.58 0.45
C VAL A 252 6.66 -10.53 0.43
N ARG A 253 7.87 -10.00 0.19
CA ARG A 253 9.11 -10.79 0.12
C ARG A 253 9.68 -11.23 1.47
N GLY A 254 9.09 -10.81 2.58
CA GLY A 254 9.64 -11.08 3.91
C GLY A 254 10.86 -10.24 4.28
N ALA A 255 11.22 -9.23 3.49
CA ALA A 255 12.31 -8.29 3.76
C ALA A 255 11.81 -7.19 4.74
N TRP A 256 11.34 -7.61 5.92
CA TRP A 256 10.59 -6.75 6.84
C TRP A 256 11.46 -5.70 7.55
N ALA A 257 12.76 -5.93 7.64
CA ALA A 257 13.70 -4.94 8.16
C ALA A 257 13.87 -3.79 7.15
N GLU A 258 14.12 -4.14 5.89
CA GLU A 258 14.20 -3.17 4.80
C GLU A 258 12.86 -2.44 4.60
N ALA A 259 11.73 -3.14 4.71
CA ALA A 259 10.40 -2.53 4.64
C ALA A 259 10.21 -1.47 5.73
N ALA A 260 10.68 -1.73 6.96
CA ALA A 260 10.63 -0.75 8.05
C ALA A 260 11.42 0.51 7.71
N THR A 261 12.64 0.35 7.20
CA THR A 261 13.48 1.47 6.76
C THR A 261 12.83 2.25 5.62
N ALA A 262 12.25 1.57 4.63
CA ALA A 262 11.54 2.21 3.53
C ALA A 262 10.34 3.05 4.01
N VAL A 263 9.55 2.52 4.96
CA VAL A 263 8.45 3.26 5.59
C VAL A 263 8.94 4.49 6.36
N GLU A 264 10.02 4.37 7.14
CA GLU A 264 10.60 5.50 7.86
C GLU A 264 11.09 6.60 6.91
N LEU A 265 11.73 6.21 5.81
CA LEU A 265 12.14 7.13 4.75
C LEU A 265 10.93 7.81 4.09
N ALA A 266 9.86 7.05 3.78
CA ALA A 266 8.62 7.60 3.25
C ALA A 266 8.02 8.67 4.17
N LEU A 267 7.89 8.37 5.47
CA LEU A 267 7.38 9.31 6.47
C LEU A 267 8.31 10.52 6.68
N SER A 268 9.62 10.35 6.50
CA SER A 268 10.57 11.46 6.52
C SER A 268 10.40 12.38 5.31
N ARG A 269 10.15 11.81 4.12
CA ARG A 269 9.89 12.58 2.90
C ARG A 269 8.56 13.31 2.94
N PHE A 270 7.54 12.72 3.58
CA PHE A 270 6.29 13.44 3.88
C PHE A 270 6.55 14.74 4.66
N ARG A 271 7.32 14.66 5.74
CA ARG A 271 7.69 15.84 6.54
C ARG A 271 8.49 16.88 5.76
N ALA A 272 9.18 16.45 4.71
CA ALA A 272 9.95 17.32 3.81
C ALA A 272 9.11 17.96 2.69
N GLY A 273 7.82 17.63 2.57
CA GLY A 273 6.90 18.24 1.60
C GLY A 273 6.30 17.28 0.57
N ASP A 274 6.69 15.99 0.57
CA ASP A 274 6.04 15.00 -0.30
C ASP A 274 4.70 14.55 0.29
N TYR A 275 3.65 15.36 0.09
CA TYR A 275 2.32 15.07 0.62
C TYR A 275 1.77 13.71 0.14
N ARG A 276 2.24 13.21 -1.02
CA ARG A 276 1.87 11.89 -1.55
C ARG A 276 2.42 10.74 -0.72
N ALA A 277 3.47 10.94 0.06
CA ALA A 277 4.08 9.88 0.85
C ALA A 277 3.20 9.36 2.01
N VAL A 278 2.20 10.14 2.44
CA VAL A 278 1.20 9.64 3.40
C VAL A 278 0.22 8.66 2.75
N TRP A 279 0.10 8.64 1.42
CA TRP A 279 -0.64 7.60 0.72
C TRP A 279 0.15 6.30 0.80
N GLY A 280 -0.42 5.32 1.51
CA GLY A 280 0.14 3.97 1.64
C GLY A 280 1.19 3.78 2.74
N ALA A 281 2.07 4.75 3.06
CA ALA A 281 3.12 4.54 4.06
C ALA A 281 2.59 4.20 5.48
N PRO A 282 1.57 4.91 6.02
CA PRO A 282 0.95 4.52 7.28
C PRO A 282 0.30 3.13 7.22
N TYR A 283 -0.27 2.75 6.09
CA TYR A 283 -0.82 1.42 5.88
C TYR A 283 0.28 0.34 5.93
N GLN A 284 1.40 0.53 5.24
CA GLN A 284 2.50 -0.44 5.27
C GLN A 284 3.13 -0.54 6.66
N LEU A 285 3.22 0.56 7.41
CA LEU A 285 3.62 0.53 8.82
C LEU A 285 2.64 -0.29 9.67
N ALA A 286 1.34 -0.16 9.39
CA ALA A 286 0.28 -0.87 10.10
C ALA A 286 0.35 -2.38 9.83
N GLU A 287 0.54 -2.78 8.57
CA GLU A 287 0.73 -4.18 8.18
C GLU A 287 1.99 -4.78 8.83
N LEU A 288 3.12 -4.08 8.76
CA LEU A 288 4.36 -4.51 9.41
C LEU A 288 4.17 -4.68 10.93
N SER A 289 3.53 -3.70 11.58
CA SER A 289 3.25 -3.72 13.02
C SER A 289 2.30 -4.86 13.39
N ARG A 290 1.26 -5.11 12.58
CA ARG A 290 0.33 -6.22 12.76
C ARG A 290 1.04 -7.56 12.65
N LEU A 291 1.87 -7.75 11.62
CA LEU A 291 2.61 -8.98 11.38
C LEU A 291 3.65 -9.28 12.48
N ARG A 292 4.25 -8.23 13.07
CA ARG A 292 5.20 -8.34 14.20
C ARG A 292 4.54 -8.39 15.58
N GLY A 293 3.22 -8.19 15.70
CA GLY A 293 2.51 -8.22 16.98
C GLY A 293 2.48 -6.89 17.75
N ALA A 294 2.96 -5.80 17.16
CA ALA A 294 2.83 -4.45 17.69
C ALA A 294 1.42 -3.88 17.43
N PHE A 295 0.38 -4.56 17.94
CA PHE A 295 -1.02 -4.31 17.58
C PHE A 295 -1.53 -2.90 17.91
N HIS A 296 -1.08 -2.30 19.01
CA HIS A 296 -1.47 -0.92 19.33
C HIS A 296 -0.94 0.07 18.29
N SER A 297 0.33 -0.08 17.90
CA SER A 297 0.94 0.71 16.83
C SER A 297 0.28 0.45 15.47
N ALA A 298 -0.16 -0.79 15.22
CA ALA A 298 -0.91 -1.14 14.02
C ALA A 298 -2.27 -0.43 13.95
N GLU A 299 -3.05 -0.46 15.02
CA GLU A 299 -4.39 0.18 15.10
C GLU A 299 -4.29 1.69 14.82
N GLU A 300 -3.31 2.35 15.45
CA GLU A 300 -3.03 3.77 15.25
C GLU A 300 -2.58 4.08 13.80
N SER A 301 -1.76 3.21 13.22
CA SER A 301 -1.27 3.40 11.84
C SER A 301 -2.37 3.19 10.80
N TYR A 302 -3.30 2.24 11.00
CA TYR A 302 -4.50 2.11 10.15
C TYR A 302 -5.41 3.32 10.25
N ARG A 303 -5.61 3.86 11.45
CA ARG A 303 -6.39 5.08 11.65
C ARG A 303 -5.80 6.24 10.83
N ARG A 304 -4.48 6.42 10.90
CA ARG A 304 -3.77 7.45 10.12
C ARG A 304 -3.84 7.22 8.62
N ALA A 305 -3.84 5.97 8.15
CA ALA A 305 -4.08 5.65 6.75
C ALA A 305 -5.50 6.11 6.34
N GLY A 306 -6.53 5.76 7.12
CA GLY A 306 -7.90 6.20 6.86
C GLY A 306 -8.09 7.71 6.85
N GLU A 307 -7.43 8.44 7.76
CA GLU A 307 -7.45 9.91 7.79
C GLU A 307 -6.85 10.57 6.54
N SER A 308 -6.00 9.84 5.81
CA SER A 308 -5.44 10.32 4.54
C SER A 308 -6.30 10.01 3.31
N GLY A 309 -7.42 9.31 3.48
CA GLY A 309 -8.23 8.80 2.37
C GLY A 309 -7.77 7.44 1.83
N TRP A 310 -6.72 6.84 2.41
CA TRP A 310 -6.29 5.47 2.07
C TRP A 310 -7.18 4.44 2.79
N GLU A 311 -7.75 3.49 2.05
CA GLU A 311 -8.59 2.42 2.60
C GLU A 311 -7.77 1.52 3.56
N PRO A 312 -8.09 1.49 4.88
CA PRO A 312 -7.35 0.66 5.84
C PRO A 312 -7.65 -0.86 5.72
N GLN A 313 -8.64 -1.27 4.93
CA GLN A 313 -8.89 -2.67 4.65
C GLN A 313 -7.92 -3.27 3.62
N PRO A 314 -7.66 -4.60 3.66
CA PRO A 314 -8.18 -5.57 4.63
C PRO A 314 -7.43 -5.60 5.98
N GLY A 315 -6.31 -4.88 6.10
CA GLY A 315 -5.39 -4.96 7.24
C GLY A 315 -6.05 -4.66 8.60
N ALA A 316 -6.94 -3.66 8.66
CA ALA A 316 -7.69 -3.34 9.88
C ALA A 316 -8.62 -4.48 10.34
N SER A 317 -9.33 -5.14 9.42
CA SER A 317 -10.16 -6.31 9.75
C SER A 317 -9.31 -7.51 10.17
N LEU A 318 -8.16 -7.73 9.53
CA LEU A 318 -7.21 -8.78 9.94
C LEU A 318 -6.60 -8.50 11.31
N LEU A 319 -6.40 -7.23 11.69
CA LEU A 319 -5.99 -6.85 13.04
C LEU A 319 -7.09 -7.18 14.06
N ASN A 320 -8.35 -6.86 13.75
CA ASN A 320 -9.47 -7.23 14.61
C ASN A 320 -9.56 -8.77 14.79
N LEU A 321 -9.33 -9.54 13.72
CA LEU A 321 -9.27 -10.99 13.81
C LEU A 321 -8.13 -11.46 14.73
N ALA A 322 -6.92 -10.91 14.58
CA ALA A 322 -5.77 -11.24 15.42
C ALA A 322 -5.98 -10.92 16.91
N LEU A 323 -6.81 -9.91 17.21
CA LEU A 323 -7.21 -9.54 18.57
C LEU A 323 -8.39 -10.37 19.11
N GLY A 324 -8.88 -11.36 18.37
CA GLY A 324 -10.04 -12.19 18.73
C GLY A 324 -11.39 -11.49 18.58
N ARG A 325 -11.45 -10.34 17.89
CA ARG A 325 -12.65 -9.54 17.66
C ARG A 325 -13.35 -9.98 16.36
N THR A 326 -13.60 -11.28 16.20
CA THR A 326 -14.06 -11.90 14.94
C THR A 326 -15.35 -11.27 14.38
N GLY A 327 -16.34 -11.01 15.23
CA GLY A 327 -17.60 -10.39 14.77
C GLY A 327 -17.41 -8.99 14.19
N ARG A 328 -16.52 -8.18 14.79
CA ARG A 328 -16.18 -6.86 14.28
C ARG A 328 -15.41 -6.94 12.96
N ALA A 329 -14.44 -7.85 12.87
CA ALA A 329 -13.70 -8.11 11.64
C ALA A 329 -14.64 -8.50 10.49
N GLN A 330 -15.61 -9.37 10.75
CA GLN A 330 -16.59 -9.85 9.77
C GLN A 330 -17.50 -8.71 9.30
N GLU A 331 -18.01 -7.88 10.21
CA GLU A 331 -18.85 -6.75 9.85
C GLU A 331 -18.09 -5.71 9.00
N GLU A 332 -16.88 -5.34 9.42
CA GLU A 332 -16.06 -4.35 8.73
C GLU A 332 -15.65 -4.82 7.32
N ILE A 333 -15.14 -6.05 7.17
CA ILE A 333 -14.71 -6.55 5.86
C ILE A 333 -15.88 -6.72 4.89
N ARG A 334 -17.05 -7.16 5.36
CA ARG A 334 -18.27 -7.27 4.54
C ARG A 334 -18.72 -5.90 4.05
N ARG A 335 -18.67 -4.88 4.92
CA ARG A 335 -19.03 -3.50 4.58
C ARG A 335 -18.09 -2.94 3.51
N SER A 336 -16.79 -3.08 3.68
CA SER A 336 -15.80 -2.57 2.72
C SER A 336 -15.80 -3.34 1.40
N ALA A 337 -16.11 -4.65 1.41
CA ALA A 337 -16.24 -5.41 0.17
C ALA A 337 -17.53 -5.11 -0.60
N ALA A 338 -18.54 -4.50 0.03
CA ALA A 338 -19.83 -4.24 -0.59
C ALA A 338 -19.77 -2.98 -1.46
N GLY A 339 -20.11 -3.11 -2.74
CA GLY A 339 -20.28 -1.98 -3.65
C GLY A 339 -18.99 -1.34 -4.16
N VAL A 340 -17.82 -1.94 -3.88
CA VAL A 340 -16.54 -1.54 -4.50
C VAL A 340 -16.38 -2.17 -5.89
N ASP A 341 -15.48 -1.62 -6.69
CA ASP A 341 -15.15 -2.15 -8.02
C ASP A 341 -14.62 -3.60 -7.96
N PRO A 342 -14.66 -4.35 -9.07
CA PRO A 342 -14.27 -5.77 -9.08
C PRO A 342 -12.83 -6.05 -8.66
N VAL A 343 -11.90 -5.12 -8.88
CA VAL A 343 -10.47 -5.32 -8.60
C VAL A 343 -10.20 -5.07 -7.13
N THR A 344 -10.73 -3.98 -6.56
CA THR A 344 -10.71 -3.75 -5.11
C THR A 344 -11.43 -4.86 -4.36
N ARG A 345 -12.59 -5.31 -4.86
CA ARG A 345 -13.32 -6.42 -4.26
C ARG A 345 -12.45 -7.67 -4.19
N ARG A 346 -11.76 -8.01 -5.29
CA ARG A 346 -10.85 -9.15 -5.34
C ARG A 346 -9.71 -9.04 -4.34
N HIS A 347 -9.14 -7.85 -4.17
CA HIS A 347 -8.10 -7.61 -3.18
C HIS A 347 -8.57 -7.90 -1.75
N LEU A 348 -9.86 -7.68 -1.45
CA LEU A 348 -10.45 -7.92 -0.13
C LEU A 348 -10.87 -9.39 0.11
N LEU A 349 -11.15 -10.16 -0.95
CA LEU A 349 -11.66 -11.53 -0.84
C LEU A 349 -10.77 -12.49 -0.01
N PRO A 350 -9.43 -12.49 -0.11
CA PRO A 350 -8.60 -13.41 0.68
C PRO A 350 -8.77 -13.22 2.19
N ALA A 351 -8.83 -11.97 2.65
CA ALA A 351 -9.05 -11.64 4.05
C ALA A 351 -10.49 -11.92 4.47
N LEU A 352 -11.47 -11.63 3.61
CA LEU A 352 -12.86 -11.99 3.83
C LEU A 352 -12.99 -13.50 4.05
N ILE A 353 -12.41 -14.33 3.19
CA ILE A 353 -12.43 -15.79 3.32
C ILE A 353 -11.81 -16.25 4.65
N GLU A 354 -10.68 -15.66 5.06
CA GLU A 354 -10.04 -15.96 6.35
C GLU A 354 -10.97 -15.67 7.54
N ILE A 355 -11.60 -14.49 7.51
CA ILE A 355 -12.50 -14.02 8.56
C ILE A 355 -13.79 -14.84 8.60
N GLU A 356 -14.39 -15.18 7.45
CA GLU A 356 -15.60 -15.99 7.38
C GLU A 356 -15.37 -17.41 7.93
N VAL A 357 -14.24 -18.02 7.58
CA VAL A 357 -13.86 -19.33 8.15
C VAL A 357 -13.67 -19.22 9.67
N ALA A 358 -13.02 -18.17 10.16
CA ALA A 358 -12.85 -17.95 11.60
C ALA A 358 -14.18 -17.69 12.33
N ALA A 359 -15.16 -17.08 11.65
CA ALA A 359 -16.51 -16.88 12.16
C ALA A 359 -17.40 -18.13 12.07
N GLY A 360 -16.94 -19.19 11.39
CA GLY A 360 -17.70 -20.43 11.17
C GLY A 360 -18.69 -20.37 10.00
N ASP A 361 -18.71 -19.30 9.21
CA ASP A 361 -19.58 -19.15 8.03
C ASP A 361 -18.92 -19.75 6.78
N CYS A 362 -18.81 -21.08 6.77
CA CYS A 362 -18.19 -21.83 5.66
C CYS A 362 -18.90 -21.60 4.31
N GLY A 363 -20.21 -21.29 4.36
CA GLY A 363 -21.00 -20.98 3.16
C GLY A 363 -20.58 -19.65 2.53
N ALA A 364 -20.41 -18.60 3.34
CA ALA A 364 -19.90 -17.31 2.87
C ALA A 364 -18.46 -17.43 2.34
N ALA A 365 -17.60 -18.15 3.06
CA ALA A 365 -16.22 -18.38 2.65
C ALA A 365 -16.13 -19.07 1.27
N ARG A 366 -16.95 -20.09 1.02
CA ARG A 366 -16.97 -20.78 -0.28
C ARG A 366 -17.45 -19.87 -1.42
N ARG A 367 -18.50 -19.09 -1.22
CA ARG A 367 -18.97 -18.13 -2.26
C ARG A 367 -17.90 -17.11 -2.61
N ALA A 368 -17.20 -16.60 -1.59
CA ALA A 368 -16.09 -15.66 -1.79
C ALA A 368 -14.90 -16.31 -2.52
N LEU A 369 -14.62 -17.59 -2.26
CA LEU A 369 -13.60 -18.36 -2.99
C LEU A 369 -13.98 -18.61 -4.45
N GLU A 370 -15.23 -18.96 -4.72
CA GLU A 370 -15.75 -19.13 -6.09
C GLU A 370 -15.62 -17.83 -6.87
N GLU A 371 -15.94 -16.70 -6.25
CA GLU A 371 -15.75 -15.37 -6.83
C GLU A 371 -14.27 -15.04 -7.09
N LEU A 372 -13.38 -15.33 -6.13
CA LEU A 372 -11.94 -15.10 -6.27
C LEU A 372 -11.33 -15.92 -7.42
N ARG A 373 -11.90 -17.09 -7.73
CA ARG A 373 -11.44 -18.02 -8.77
C ARG A 373 -11.93 -17.74 -10.17
N ASP A 374 -12.95 -16.91 -10.34
CA ASP A 374 -13.72 -16.84 -11.58
C ASP A 374 -12.84 -16.46 -12.78
N ALA A 375 -12.32 -17.47 -13.49
CA ALA A 375 -11.33 -17.32 -14.56
C ALA A 375 -11.89 -16.59 -15.78
N HIS A 376 -13.22 -16.48 -15.92
CA HIS A 376 -13.82 -15.70 -17.01
C HIS A 376 -13.64 -14.19 -16.82
N ARG A 377 -13.19 -13.75 -15.64
CA ARG A 377 -12.97 -12.34 -15.29
C ARG A 377 -11.51 -12.01 -15.02
N VAL A 378 -10.58 -12.96 -15.22
CA VAL A 378 -9.24 -12.90 -14.62
C VAL A 378 -8.13 -13.49 -15.49
N ILE A 379 -7.03 -12.74 -15.62
CA ILE A 379 -5.71 -13.30 -15.94
C ILE A 379 -5.07 -13.72 -14.61
N LEU A 380 -4.80 -15.02 -14.42
CA LEU A 380 -4.16 -15.51 -13.21
C LEU A 380 -2.67 -15.15 -13.21
N THR A 381 -2.30 -14.21 -12.33
CA THR A 381 -0.89 -13.96 -12.01
C THR A 381 -0.36 -15.05 -11.06
N PRO A 382 0.96 -15.27 -10.98
CA PRO A 382 1.52 -16.26 -10.04
C PRO A 382 1.11 -16.02 -8.57
N MET A 383 1.03 -14.75 -8.15
CA MET A 383 0.61 -14.39 -6.80
C MET A 383 -0.89 -14.58 -6.58
N LEU A 384 -1.73 -14.33 -7.59
CA LEU A 384 -3.16 -14.59 -7.48
C LEU A 384 -3.46 -16.10 -7.42
N ASP A 385 -2.75 -16.92 -8.21
CA ASP A 385 -2.88 -18.38 -8.15
C ASP A 385 -2.48 -18.93 -6.77
N ALA A 386 -1.38 -18.43 -6.19
CA ALA A 386 -0.96 -18.79 -4.84
C ALA A 386 -2.01 -18.39 -3.79
N THR A 387 -2.57 -17.18 -3.92
CA THR A 387 -3.66 -16.66 -3.06
C THR A 387 -4.91 -17.54 -3.14
N VAL A 388 -5.33 -17.92 -4.35
CA VAL A 388 -6.47 -18.82 -4.61
C VAL A 388 -6.24 -20.19 -3.99
N ALA A 389 -5.02 -20.74 -4.09
CA ALA A 389 -4.68 -22.04 -3.53
C ALA A 389 -4.69 -22.03 -1.99
N THR A 390 -4.20 -20.96 -1.36
CA THR A 390 -4.29 -20.79 0.11
C THR A 390 -5.74 -20.70 0.57
N ALA A 391 -6.55 -19.91 -0.13
CA ALA A 391 -7.97 -19.77 0.16
C ALA A 391 -8.72 -21.10 -0.03
N ASP A 392 -8.37 -21.90 -1.05
CA ASP A 392 -8.87 -23.27 -1.25
C ASP A 392 -8.64 -24.15 -0.03
N ALA A 393 -7.38 -24.23 0.40
CA ALA A 393 -6.96 -25.10 1.48
C ALA A 393 -7.70 -24.75 2.77
N ARG A 394 -7.89 -23.45 3.02
CA ARG A 394 -8.60 -22.96 4.20
C ARG A 394 -10.08 -23.34 4.17
N VAL A 395 -10.74 -23.14 3.03
CA VAL A 395 -12.16 -23.46 2.84
C VAL A 395 -12.38 -24.98 2.92
N LEU A 396 -11.60 -25.78 2.18
CA LEU A 396 -11.66 -27.24 2.24
C LEU A 396 -11.46 -27.80 3.65
N LEU A 397 -10.50 -27.24 4.40
CA LEU A 397 -10.26 -27.64 5.78
C LEU A 397 -11.47 -27.31 6.68
N SER A 398 -12.08 -26.13 6.51
CA SER A 398 -13.29 -25.74 7.27
C SER A 398 -14.50 -26.65 7.01
N GLU A 399 -14.52 -27.28 5.84
CA GLU A 399 -15.58 -28.21 5.42
C GLU A 399 -15.32 -29.66 5.84
N GLY A 400 -14.20 -29.92 6.52
CA GLY A 400 -13.77 -31.29 6.89
C GLY A 400 -13.20 -32.10 5.73
N ARG A 401 -12.90 -31.49 4.58
CA ARG A 401 -12.28 -32.14 3.40
C ARG A 401 -10.77 -32.16 3.52
N ALA A 402 -10.27 -32.79 4.59
CA ALA A 402 -8.86 -32.71 4.98
C ALA A 402 -7.89 -33.24 3.89
N THR A 403 -8.24 -34.32 3.18
CA THR A 403 -7.41 -34.85 2.08
C THR A 403 -7.19 -33.81 0.99
N ASP A 404 -8.28 -33.20 0.51
CA ASP A 404 -8.22 -32.18 -0.55
C ASP A 404 -7.49 -30.93 -0.06
N ALA A 405 -7.67 -30.57 1.22
CA ALA A 405 -7.01 -29.44 1.85
C ALA A 405 -5.49 -29.60 1.89
N VAL A 406 -4.94 -30.81 2.11
CA VAL A 406 -3.50 -31.07 2.06
C VAL A 406 -2.96 -30.78 0.66
N ASP A 407 -3.63 -31.28 -0.39
CA ASP A 407 -3.17 -31.08 -1.77
C ASP A 407 -3.22 -29.61 -2.17
N ALA A 408 -4.30 -28.91 -1.79
CA ALA A 408 -4.42 -27.47 -1.97
C ALA A 408 -3.35 -26.68 -1.23
N ALA A 409 -3.09 -26.99 0.04
CA ALA A 409 -2.09 -26.32 0.85
C ALA A 409 -0.67 -26.52 0.27
N ARG A 410 -0.34 -27.73 -0.19
CA ARG A 410 0.96 -28.02 -0.82
C ARG A 410 1.14 -27.30 -2.14
N ARG A 411 0.07 -27.15 -2.95
CA ARG A 411 0.11 -26.30 -4.15
C ARG A 411 0.40 -24.85 -3.77
N ALA A 412 -0.30 -24.33 -2.75
CA ALA A 412 -0.11 -22.98 -2.25
C ALA A 412 1.33 -22.74 -1.76
N VAL A 413 1.91 -23.66 -0.98
CA VAL A 413 3.30 -23.57 -0.52
C VAL A 413 4.27 -23.42 -1.69
N ARG A 414 4.18 -24.28 -2.70
CA ARG A 414 5.06 -24.20 -3.89
C ARG A 414 4.86 -22.91 -4.67
N ALA A 415 3.61 -22.47 -4.83
CA ALA A 415 3.31 -21.22 -5.53
C ALA A 415 3.87 -20.00 -4.78
N TRP A 416 3.71 -19.94 -3.45
CA TRP A 416 4.27 -18.86 -2.64
C TRP A 416 5.80 -18.86 -2.58
N GLU A 417 6.43 -20.05 -2.59
CA GLU A 417 7.89 -20.17 -2.73
C GLU A 417 8.39 -19.63 -4.07
N GLN A 418 7.66 -19.87 -5.17
CA GLN A 418 7.98 -19.32 -6.49
C GLN A 418 7.79 -17.80 -6.56
N VAL A 419 6.76 -17.27 -5.92
CA VAL A 419 6.53 -15.81 -5.77
C VAL A 419 7.61 -15.17 -4.88
N GLY A 420 8.21 -15.96 -3.98
CA GLY A 420 9.16 -15.48 -2.99
C GLY A 420 8.48 -14.83 -1.79
N ALA A 421 7.31 -15.32 -1.37
CA ALA A 421 6.56 -14.82 -0.21
C ALA A 421 6.64 -15.79 1.00
N PRO A 422 7.71 -15.70 1.82
CA PRO A 422 7.98 -16.70 2.86
C PRO A 422 6.92 -16.73 3.97
N TYR A 423 6.30 -15.59 4.29
CA TYR A 423 5.24 -15.53 5.29
C TYR A 423 4.00 -16.32 4.84
N GLU A 424 3.55 -16.11 3.59
CA GLU A 424 2.37 -16.79 3.04
C GLU A 424 2.62 -18.28 2.77
N ALA A 425 3.84 -18.64 2.36
CA ALA A 425 4.27 -20.04 2.29
C ALA A 425 4.17 -20.71 3.68
N ALA A 426 4.64 -20.04 4.74
CA ALA A 426 4.56 -20.55 6.11
C ALA A 426 3.10 -20.67 6.60
N ARG A 427 2.23 -19.69 6.32
CA ARG A 427 0.78 -19.78 6.60
C ARG A 427 0.15 -20.97 5.88
N SER A 428 0.54 -21.24 4.65
CA SER A 428 0.05 -22.39 3.87
C SER A 428 0.56 -23.73 4.42
N ARG A 429 1.78 -23.79 4.96
CA ARG A 429 2.29 -24.97 5.69
C ARG A 429 1.49 -25.24 6.96
N VAL A 430 1.06 -24.20 7.68
CA VAL A 430 0.16 -24.37 8.85
C VAL A 430 -1.17 -25.02 8.42
N LEU A 431 -1.75 -24.63 7.29
CA LEU A 431 -2.96 -25.28 6.75
C LEU A 431 -2.71 -26.75 6.39
N SER A 432 -1.57 -27.06 5.74
CA SER A 432 -1.13 -28.43 5.43
C SER A 432 -1.04 -29.27 6.71
N GLY A 433 -0.35 -28.76 7.74
CA GLY A 433 -0.18 -29.45 9.02
C GLY A 433 -1.51 -29.74 9.72
N ARG A 434 -2.43 -28.76 9.78
CA ARG A 434 -3.77 -28.96 10.36
C ARG A 434 -4.60 -30.03 9.63
N ALA A 435 -4.52 -30.04 8.31
CA ALA A 435 -5.20 -31.05 7.51
C ALA A 435 -4.61 -32.44 7.75
N LEU A 436 -3.27 -32.55 7.84
CA LEU A 436 -2.57 -33.79 8.17
C LEU A 436 -2.89 -34.31 9.58
N GLU A 437 -3.02 -33.42 10.58
CA GLU A 437 -3.47 -33.81 11.93
C GLU A 437 -4.88 -34.40 11.91
N THR A 438 -5.80 -33.79 11.14
CA THR A 438 -7.17 -34.29 10.98
C THR A 438 -7.19 -35.69 10.36
N LEU A 439 -6.19 -36.01 9.51
CA LEU A 439 -6.01 -37.32 8.89
C LEU A 439 -5.21 -38.31 9.77
N GLY A 440 -4.79 -37.92 10.98
CA GLY A 440 -3.98 -38.76 11.87
C GLY A 440 -2.51 -38.90 11.45
N GLN A 441 -2.01 -38.08 10.53
CA GLN A 441 -0.63 -38.12 10.02
C GLN A 441 0.31 -37.24 10.85
N ALA A 442 0.42 -37.54 12.15
CA ALA A 442 1.10 -36.68 13.12
C ALA A 442 2.56 -36.33 12.76
N THR A 443 3.36 -37.27 12.27
CA THR A 443 4.76 -37.00 11.90
C THR A 443 4.87 -36.04 10.72
N ALA A 444 3.99 -36.17 9.73
CA ALA A 444 3.97 -35.27 8.57
C ALA A 444 3.47 -33.88 8.99
N ALA A 445 2.45 -33.80 9.85
CA ALA A 445 1.96 -32.54 10.38
C ALA A 445 3.04 -31.79 11.17
N GLN A 446 3.78 -32.50 12.03
CA GLN A 446 4.85 -31.92 12.82
C GLN A 446 5.96 -31.32 11.94
N ALA A 447 6.34 -31.99 10.85
CA ALA A 447 7.32 -31.47 9.90
C ALA A 447 6.86 -30.16 9.25
N GLU A 448 5.58 -30.06 8.87
CA GLU A 448 4.99 -28.83 8.32
C GLU A 448 5.01 -27.69 9.34
N PHE A 449 4.64 -27.96 10.59
CA PHE A 449 4.64 -26.97 11.67
C PHE A 449 6.05 -26.49 12.03
N GLU A 450 7.05 -27.38 12.08
CA GLU A 450 8.43 -27.01 12.32
C GLU A 450 8.97 -26.09 11.22
N ALA A 451 8.67 -26.43 9.96
CA ALA A 451 9.07 -25.63 8.82
C ALA A 451 8.37 -24.26 8.78
N ALA A 452 7.08 -24.19 9.16
CA ALA A 452 6.35 -22.92 9.30
C ALA A 452 6.93 -22.08 10.45
N ARG A 453 7.18 -22.69 11.62
CA ARG A 453 7.75 -22.01 12.79
C ARG A 453 9.10 -21.39 12.49
N ALA A 454 9.98 -22.13 11.81
CA ALA A 454 11.31 -21.63 11.43
C ALA A 454 11.20 -20.36 10.56
N ALA A 455 10.29 -20.36 9.58
CA ALA A 455 10.05 -19.19 8.74
C ALA A 455 9.46 -18.01 9.52
N PHE A 456 8.47 -18.23 10.38
CA PHE A 456 7.89 -17.16 11.21
C PHE A 456 8.92 -16.55 12.17
N LEU A 457 9.78 -17.36 12.80
CA LEU A 457 10.86 -16.88 13.66
C LEU A 457 11.89 -16.04 12.88
N ALA A 458 12.28 -16.49 11.68
CA ALA A 458 13.21 -15.76 10.82
C ALA A 458 12.68 -14.37 10.42
N LEU A 459 11.36 -14.24 10.25
CA LEU A 459 10.70 -12.98 9.91
C LEU A 459 10.44 -12.08 11.14
N GLY A 460 10.40 -12.64 12.35
CA GLY A 460 9.92 -11.95 13.54
C GLY A 460 8.39 -11.86 13.59
N ALA A 461 7.68 -12.85 13.04
CA ALA A 461 6.22 -12.92 13.01
C ALA A 461 5.65 -13.45 14.34
N GLU A 462 5.84 -12.71 15.43
CA GLU A 462 5.51 -13.16 16.80
C GLU A 462 4.06 -13.68 16.96
N PRO A 463 3.02 -13.03 16.40
CA PRO A 463 1.65 -13.54 16.50
C PRO A 463 1.47 -14.92 15.86
N ALA A 464 2.09 -15.15 14.70
CA ALA A 464 2.00 -16.43 13.99
C ALA A 464 2.73 -17.55 14.74
N VAL A 465 3.88 -17.23 15.38
CA VAL A 465 4.58 -18.17 16.27
C VAL A 465 3.70 -18.53 17.47
N ALA A 466 3.06 -17.53 18.09
CA ALA A 466 2.19 -17.74 19.25
C ALA A 466 0.94 -18.56 18.90
N GLU A 467 0.30 -18.26 17.76
CA GLU A 467 -0.85 -19.02 17.22
C GLU A 467 -0.48 -20.49 17.00
N LEU A 468 0.64 -20.74 16.31
CA LEU A 468 1.12 -22.09 16.03
C LEU A 468 1.46 -22.88 17.31
N ALA A 469 2.07 -22.24 18.30
CA ALA A 469 2.38 -22.86 19.59
C ALA A 469 1.13 -23.22 20.40
N GLN A 470 0.12 -22.34 20.40
CA GLN A 470 -1.17 -22.63 21.03
C GLN A 470 -1.86 -23.81 20.37
N MET A 471 -1.84 -23.87 19.03
CA MET A 471 -2.48 -24.92 18.24
C MET A 471 -1.84 -26.29 18.45
N THR A 472 -0.51 -26.37 18.38
CA THR A 472 0.25 -27.63 18.52
C THR A 472 0.37 -28.11 19.97
N GLY A 473 -0.06 -27.29 20.93
CA GLY A 473 0.16 -27.55 22.35
C GLY A 473 1.64 -27.55 22.75
N ASP A 474 2.52 -27.00 21.90
CA ASP A 474 3.95 -26.94 22.15
C ASP A 474 4.24 -25.89 23.24
N ARG A 475 4.32 -26.37 24.48
CA ARG A 475 4.62 -25.56 25.67
C ARG A 475 6.10 -25.17 25.76
N ARG A 476 6.93 -25.49 24.77
CA ARG A 476 8.40 -25.27 24.76
C ARG A 476 8.83 -23.88 24.24
N THR A 477 7.92 -22.92 24.12
CA THR A 477 8.28 -21.65 23.45
C THR A 477 9.29 -20.79 24.20
N GLY A 478 9.68 -21.06 25.45
CA GLY A 478 10.55 -20.16 26.23
C GLY A 478 9.91 -18.79 26.57
N VAL A 479 8.91 -18.38 25.80
CA VAL A 479 8.17 -17.12 25.94
C VAL A 479 7.03 -17.32 26.93
N LEU A 480 7.15 -16.62 28.05
CA LEU A 480 6.13 -16.54 29.08
C LEU A 480 4.97 -15.67 28.60
N THR A 481 3.74 -16.10 28.86
CA THR A 481 2.57 -15.21 28.68
C THR A 481 2.66 -14.01 29.63
N PRO A 482 1.95 -12.89 29.36
CA PRO A 482 1.95 -11.73 30.26
C PRO A 482 1.63 -12.09 31.71
N ARG A 483 0.70 -13.04 31.90
CA ARG A 483 0.31 -13.52 33.24
C ARG A 483 1.38 -14.39 33.89
N GLU A 484 2.06 -15.23 33.13
CA GLU A 484 3.19 -16.02 33.63
C GLU A 484 4.39 -15.13 33.96
N LEU A 485 4.64 -14.08 33.18
CA LEU A 485 5.67 -13.09 33.47
C LEU A 485 5.36 -12.32 34.78
N GLU A 486 4.12 -11.90 34.98
CA GLU A 486 3.68 -11.27 36.22
C GLU A 486 3.85 -12.19 37.44
N VAL A 487 3.49 -13.47 37.30
CA VAL A 487 3.72 -14.49 38.33
C VAL A 487 5.23 -14.67 38.58
N LEU A 488 6.06 -14.76 37.53
CA LEU A 488 7.52 -14.89 37.64
C LEU A 488 8.14 -13.71 38.40
N ARG A 489 7.72 -12.47 38.11
CA ARG A 489 8.18 -11.28 38.83
C ARG A 489 7.85 -11.34 40.32
N LEU A 490 6.62 -11.70 40.66
CA LEU A 490 6.22 -11.81 42.07
C LEU A 490 6.95 -12.95 42.79
N VAL A 491 7.19 -14.07 42.12
CA VAL A 491 8.02 -15.17 42.65
C VAL A 491 9.43 -14.68 42.95
N SER A 492 10.00 -13.85 42.07
CA SER A 492 11.35 -13.33 42.20
C SER A 492 11.50 -12.33 43.35
N THR A 493 10.40 -11.68 43.76
CA THR A 493 10.36 -10.87 45.00
C THR A 493 10.20 -11.68 46.30
N GLY A 494 10.18 -13.02 46.23
CA GLY A 494 10.10 -13.90 47.40
C GLY A 494 8.69 -14.19 47.93
N LEU A 495 7.63 -13.76 47.22
CA LEU A 495 6.25 -14.05 47.63
C LEU A 495 5.94 -15.54 47.53
N THR A 496 5.14 -16.09 48.46
CA THR A 496 4.65 -17.47 48.43
C THR A 496 3.46 -17.63 47.47
N ASN A 497 3.13 -18.86 47.05
CA ASN A 497 1.99 -19.09 46.13
C ASN A 497 0.67 -18.55 46.67
N ARG A 498 0.46 -18.65 47.99
CA ARG A 498 -0.69 -18.07 48.68
C ARG A 498 -0.71 -16.53 48.59
N ALA A 499 0.42 -15.88 48.84
CA ALA A 499 0.53 -14.42 48.79
C ALA A 499 0.38 -13.87 47.36
N ILE A 500 0.94 -14.58 46.36
CA ILE A 500 0.74 -14.28 44.94
C ILE A 500 -0.75 -14.44 44.57
N GLY A 501 -1.39 -15.51 45.06
CA GLY A 501 -2.81 -15.75 44.86
C GLY A 501 -3.66 -14.58 45.37
N THR A 502 -3.38 -14.10 46.58
CA THR A 502 -4.05 -12.91 47.14
C THR A 502 -3.81 -11.65 46.29
N LYS A 503 -2.58 -11.40 45.85
CA LYS A 503 -2.22 -10.20 45.09
C LYS A 503 -2.82 -10.17 43.69
N LEU A 504 -2.99 -11.35 43.09
CA LEU A 504 -3.47 -11.51 41.71
C LEU A 504 -4.95 -11.94 41.63
N SER A 505 -5.65 -12.04 42.76
CA SER A 505 -7.01 -12.59 42.85
C SER A 505 -7.13 -14.00 42.24
N LEU A 506 -6.14 -14.87 42.51
CA LEU A 506 -6.06 -16.26 42.05
C LEU A 506 -6.06 -17.25 43.21
N SER A 507 -6.54 -18.46 42.97
CA SER A 507 -6.34 -19.56 43.93
C SER A 507 -4.87 -19.99 43.98
N GLU A 508 -4.41 -20.47 45.14
CA GLU A 508 -3.05 -21.01 45.31
C GLU A 508 -2.73 -22.14 44.30
N LYS A 509 -3.73 -22.98 44.00
CA LYS A 509 -3.64 -24.04 42.99
C LYS A 509 -3.44 -23.48 41.58
N THR A 510 -4.06 -22.34 41.27
CA THR A 510 -3.88 -21.65 39.99
C THR A 510 -2.46 -21.09 39.88
N VAL A 511 -1.92 -20.51 40.96
CA VAL A 511 -0.52 -20.04 40.99
C VAL A 511 0.46 -21.20 40.81
N ALA A 512 0.23 -22.35 41.46
CA ALA A 512 1.05 -23.54 41.29
C ALA A 512 1.06 -24.05 39.84
N ARG A 513 -0.09 -23.96 39.14
CA ARG A 513 -0.19 -24.29 37.72
C ARG A 513 0.60 -23.33 36.84
N HIS A 514 0.53 -22.02 37.09
CA HIS A 514 1.34 -21.05 36.37
C HIS A 514 2.85 -21.29 36.58
N LEU A 515 3.27 -21.61 37.80
CA LEU A 515 4.66 -21.97 38.09
C LEU A 515 5.13 -23.22 37.37
N ALA A 516 4.31 -24.29 37.33
CA ALA A 516 4.63 -25.49 36.57
C ALA A 516 4.79 -25.20 35.07
N ASN A 517 3.96 -24.32 34.52
CA ASN A 517 4.08 -23.87 33.14
C ASN A 517 5.34 -23.03 32.89
N ILE A 518 5.68 -22.11 33.81
CA ILE A 518 6.91 -21.31 33.75
C ILE A 518 8.14 -22.22 33.77
N PHE A 519 8.16 -23.18 34.68
CA PHE A 519 9.23 -24.18 34.80
C PHE A 519 9.37 -25.01 33.53
N GLY A 520 8.26 -25.51 32.98
CA GLY A 520 8.28 -26.23 31.71
C GLY A 520 8.70 -25.38 30.50
N LYS A 521 8.35 -24.09 30.49
CA LYS A 521 8.70 -23.17 29.40
C LYS A 521 10.16 -22.76 29.41
N LEU A 522 10.72 -22.52 30.60
CA LEU A 522 12.08 -22.03 30.79
C LEU A 522 13.10 -23.14 31.04
N ASP A 523 12.67 -24.42 31.02
CA ASP A 523 13.47 -25.58 31.39
C ASP A 523 14.10 -25.47 32.80
N LEU A 524 13.31 -24.97 33.75
CA LEU A 524 13.73 -24.75 35.14
C LEU A 524 13.09 -25.77 36.06
N SER A 525 13.86 -26.31 37.00
CA SER A 525 13.40 -27.36 37.91
C SER A 525 13.07 -26.85 39.32
N THR A 526 13.45 -25.61 39.66
CA THR A 526 13.27 -25.07 41.01
C THR A 526 12.83 -23.61 41.03
N ARG A 527 12.16 -23.22 42.12
CA ARG A 527 11.79 -21.82 42.37
C ARG A 527 13.02 -20.91 42.43
N ALA A 528 14.13 -21.39 42.98
CA ALA A 528 15.39 -20.66 43.04
C ALA A 528 15.96 -20.40 41.63
N ALA A 529 15.90 -21.40 40.74
CA ALA A 529 16.31 -21.25 39.35
C ALA A 529 15.42 -20.24 38.60
N ALA A 530 14.12 -20.21 38.88
CA ALA A 530 13.22 -19.19 38.31
C ALA A 530 13.53 -17.77 38.79
N THR A 531 13.86 -17.59 40.07
CA THR A 531 14.32 -16.29 40.58
C THR A 531 15.63 -15.86 39.93
N ALA A 532 16.61 -16.77 39.83
CA ALA A 532 17.89 -16.48 39.18
C ALA A 532 17.71 -16.07 37.71
N TYR A 533 16.90 -16.83 36.97
CA TYR A 533 16.55 -16.53 35.58
C TYR A 533 15.97 -15.11 35.43
N ALA A 534 15.07 -14.70 36.33
CA ALA A 534 14.42 -13.40 36.25
C ALA A 534 15.42 -12.24 36.47
N TYR A 535 16.41 -12.42 37.36
CA TYR A 535 17.50 -11.45 37.56
C TYR A 535 18.47 -11.42 36.38
N GLU A 536 18.91 -12.59 35.88
CA GLU A 536 19.86 -12.70 34.76
C GLU A 536 19.30 -12.11 33.46
N ASN A 537 17.98 -12.11 33.29
CA ASN A 537 17.29 -11.59 32.12
C ASN A 537 16.64 -10.21 32.34
N GLY A 538 16.95 -9.51 33.46
CA GLY A 538 16.48 -8.13 33.71
C GLY A 538 14.96 -7.97 33.84
N LEU A 539 14.27 -9.02 34.30
CA LEU A 539 12.81 -9.03 34.45
C LEU A 539 12.35 -8.45 35.80
N VAL A 540 13.28 -8.24 36.74
CA VAL A 540 13.15 -7.68 38.10
C VAL A 540 14.42 -6.99 38.55
#